data_AF-A0A1M3L822-F1
#
_entry.id   AF-A0A1M3L822-F1
#
_cell.length_a   1.000
_cell.length_b   1.000
_cell.length_c   1.000
_cell.angle_alpha   90.00
_cell.angle_beta   90.00
_cell.angle_gamma   90.00
#
_symmetry.space_group_name_H-M   'P 1'
#
loop_
_entity.id
_entity.type
_entity.pdbx_description
1 polymer ?
#
loop_
_entity_poly.entity_id
_entity_poly.type
_entity_poly.pdbx_seq_one_letter_code
_entity_poly.pdbx_strand_id
1 'polypeptide(L)'
;MEAKKQALEKSLISLQSNMLSFAFRLTSDKEDAKDLTQEATLKVLSSFDKYYDNINFKGWVFTIMHNIFVNNYRQALRNQTIVDQTENLYWINLAQNSASDSPEDAYSYIEIYKVLNTFNEEHRVPFTMHLSGYKYEEIAKKMNLPLGTIKSRIFFARKRLQELLKDY
;
A
#
# COMPACT_ATOMS: atom_id res chain seq x y z
N MET A 1 10.01 -16.26 22.83
CA MET A 1 9.81 -16.23 21.36
C MET A 1 8.42 -16.75 21.01
N GLU A 2 8.04 -17.94 21.50
CA GLU A 2 6.72 -18.57 21.26
C GLU A 2 5.51 -17.71 21.69
N ALA A 3 5.52 -17.17 22.91
CA ALA A 3 4.41 -16.35 23.43
C ALA A 3 4.16 -15.06 22.61
N LYS A 4 5.23 -14.49 22.05
CA LYS A 4 5.16 -13.28 21.20
C LYS A 4 4.53 -13.61 19.84
N LYS A 5 4.90 -14.75 19.27
CA LYS A 5 4.31 -15.25 18.03
C LYS A 5 2.81 -15.51 18.18
N GLN A 6 2.40 -16.16 19.28
CA GLN A 6 0.97 -16.41 19.58
C GLN A 6 0.15 -15.12 19.73
N ALA A 7 0.73 -14.08 20.35
CA ALA A 7 0.05 -12.78 20.47
C ALA A 7 -0.14 -12.09 19.10
N LEU A 8 0.84 -12.20 18.20
CA LEU A 8 0.76 -11.68 16.83
C LEU A 8 -0.23 -12.48 15.98
N GLU A 9 -0.28 -13.80 16.13
CA GLU A 9 -1.27 -14.65 15.46
C GLU A 9 -2.70 -14.26 15.86
N LYS A 10 -2.95 -14.07 17.16
CA LYS A 10 -4.27 -13.60 17.65
C LYS A 10 -4.63 -12.22 17.09
N SER A 11 -3.64 -11.32 17.01
CA SER A 11 -3.83 -10.00 16.40
C SER A 11 -4.14 -10.11 14.90
N LEU A 12 -3.45 -11.00 14.18
CA LEU A 12 -3.68 -11.24 12.76
C LEU A 12 -5.08 -11.82 12.49
N ILE A 13 -5.54 -12.75 13.33
CA ILE A 13 -6.90 -13.30 13.26
C ILE A 13 -7.93 -12.17 13.41
N SER A 14 -7.73 -11.26 14.36
CA SER A 14 -8.65 -10.13 14.55
C SER A 14 -8.67 -9.17 13.35
N LEU A 15 -7.59 -9.09 12.58
CA LEU A 15 -7.48 -8.25 11.39
C LEU A 15 -8.05 -8.88 10.11
N GLN A 16 -8.42 -10.17 10.11
CA GLN A 16 -8.88 -10.88 8.91
C GLN A 16 -10.06 -10.21 8.21
N SER A 17 -11.03 -9.71 8.98
CA SER A 17 -12.18 -9.00 8.42
C SER A 17 -11.76 -7.69 7.74
N ASN A 18 -10.91 -6.89 8.40
CA ASN A 18 -10.39 -5.65 7.82
C ASN A 18 -9.51 -5.91 6.58
N MET A 19 -8.70 -6.98 6.62
CA MET A 19 -7.88 -7.43 5.49
C MET A 19 -8.75 -7.78 4.30
N LEU A 20 -9.84 -8.55 4.51
CA LEU A 20 -10.77 -8.91 3.44
C LEU A 20 -11.48 -7.69 2.85
N SER A 21 -11.95 -6.76 3.69
CA SER A 21 -12.57 -5.51 3.23
C SER A 21 -11.60 -4.64 2.41
N PHE A 22 -10.34 -4.55 2.85
CA PHE A 22 -9.31 -3.83 2.11
C PHE A 22 -8.94 -4.53 0.80
N ALA A 23 -8.81 -5.86 0.81
CA ALA A 23 -8.55 -6.65 -0.38
C ALA A 23 -9.69 -6.49 -1.40
N PHE A 24 -10.96 -6.51 -0.95
CA PHE A 24 -12.11 -6.28 -1.82
C PHE A 24 -12.12 -4.89 -2.46
N ARG A 25 -11.68 -3.87 -1.74
CA ARG A 25 -11.48 -2.52 -2.31
C ARG A 25 -10.39 -2.48 -3.37
N LEU A 26 -9.39 -3.35 -3.25
CA LEU A 26 -8.33 -3.45 -4.24
C LEU A 26 -8.77 -4.27 -5.46
N THR A 27 -9.36 -5.43 -5.28
CA THR A 27 -9.64 -6.35 -6.40
C THR A 27 -10.95 -6.03 -7.09
N SER A 28 -11.93 -5.45 -6.39
CA SER A 28 -13.34 -5.35 -6.82
C SER A 28 -13.98 -6.70 -7.17
N ASP A 29 -13.32 -7.81 -6.84
CA ASP A 29 -13.77 -9.19 -7.03
C ASP A 29 -13.61 -9.95 -5.71
N LYS A 30 -14.62 -10.77 -5.38
CA LYS A 30 -14.71 -11.45 -4.08
C LYS A 30 -13.74 -12.62 -3.96
N GLU A 31 -13.49 -13.36 -5.03
CA GLU A 31 -12.58 -14.50 -5.00
C GLU A 31 -11.13 -13.99 -4.98
N ASP A 32 -10.79 -13.03 -5.83
CA ASP A 32 -9.48 -12.37 -5.82
C ASP A 32 -9.17 -11.71 -4.46
N ALA A 33 -10.19 -11.14 -3.80
CA ALA A 33 -10.03 -10.56 -2.46
C ALA A 33 -9.70 -11.61 -1.40
N LYS A 34 -10.33 -12.79 -1.45
CA LYS A 34 -10.03 -13.90 -0.55
C LYS A 34 -8.63 -14.43 -0.79
N ASP A 35 -8.23 -14.59 -2.05
CA ASP A 35 -6.92 -15.08 -2.44
C ASP A 35 -5.82 -14.13 -1.96
N LEU A 36 -5.98 -12.83 -2.21
CA LEU A 36 -5.07 -11.80 -1.70
C LEU A 36 -4.98 -11.81 -0.17
N THR A 37 -6.11 -12.03 0.52
CA THR A 37 -6.15 -12.11 1.99
C THR A 37 -5.39 -13.32 2.51
N GLN A 38 -5.57 -14.48 1.89
CA GLN A 38 -4.85 -15.70 2.26
C GLN A 38 -3.34 -15.55 1.99
N GLU A 39 -2.96 -15.06 0.81
CA GLU A 39 -1.56 -14.87 0.44
C GLU A 39 -0.86 -13.88 1.40
N ALA A 40 -1.52 -12.77 1.72
CA ALA A 40 -1.02 -11.80 2.69
C ALA A 40 -0.85 -12.42 4.09
N THR A 41 -1.82 -13.21 4.54
CA THR A 41 -1.77 -13.91 5.83
C THR A 41 -0.55 -14.84 5.89
N LEU A 42 -0.34 -15.68 4.88
CA LEU A 42 0.82 -16.57 4.79
C LEU A 42 2.14 -15.80 4.77
N LYS A 43 2.18 -14.67 4.06
CA LYS A 43 3.38 -13.83 3.96
C LYS A 43 3.71 -13.16 5.30
N VAL A 44 2.71 -12.72 6.04
CA VAL A 44 2.86 -12.13 7.38
C VAL A 44 3.39 -13.19 8.35
N LEU A 45 2.76 -14.37 8.40
CA LEU A 45 3.18 -15.48 9.27
C LEU A 45 4.63 -15.89 9.02
N SER A 46 5.04 -16.00 7.75
CA SER A 46 6.42 -16.34 7.35
C SER A 46 7.42 -15.21 7.56
N SER A 47 6.96 -13.98 7.81
CA SER A 47 7.81 -12.81 8.00
C SER A 47 7.83 -12.31 9.45
N PHE A 48 7.28 -13.07 10.40
CA PHE A 48 7.24 -12.69 11.81
C PHE A 48 8.61 -12.41 12.42
N ASP A 49 9.65 -13.14 12.00
CA ASP A 49 11.01 -12.90 12.49
C ASP A 49 11.58 -11.54 12.04
N LYS A 50 10.98 -10.93 11.02
CA LYS A 50 11.35 -9.59 10.50
C LYS A 50 10.50 -8.48 11.12
N TYR A 51 9.53 -8.82 11.97
CA TYR A 51 8.70 -7.84 12.66
C TYR A 51 9.45 -7.27 13.87
N TYR A 52 9.65 -5.95 13.87
CA TYR A 52 10.30 -5.22 14.96
C TYR A 52 9.23 -4.59 15.86
N ASP A 53 9.42 -4.65 17.19
CA ASP A 53 8.43 -4.26 18.22
C ASP A 53 8.00 -2.78 18.23
N ASN A 54 8.57 -1.95 17.36
CA ASN A 54 8.27 -0.52 17.26
C ASN A 54 7.55 -0.12 15.96
N ILE A 55 6.91 -1.09 15.28
CA ILE A 55 6.16 -0.87 14.04
C ILE A 55 4.68 -1.14 14.32
N ASN A 56 3.79 -0.28 13.84
CA ASN A 56 2.34 -0.55 13.89
C ASN A 56 2.03 -1.84 13.12
N PHE A 57 1.63 -2.90 13.84
CA PHE A 57 1.36 -4.22 13.27
C PHE A 57 0.30 -4.18 12.17
N LYS A 58 -0.80 -3.45 12.38
CA LYS A 58 -1.87 -3.26 11.38
C LYS A 58 -1.30 -2.66 10.10
N GLY A 59 -0.55 -1.57 10.22
CA GLY A 59 0.09 -0.91 9.08
C GLY A 59 1.09 -1.80 8.33
N TRP A 60 1.86 -2.61 9.06
CA TRP A 60 2.79 -3.58 8.47
C TRP A 60 2.07 -4.67 7.67
N VAL A 61 0.99 -5.23 8.19
CA VAL A 61 0.15 -6.23 7.49
C VAL A 61 -0.45 -5.66 6.21
N PHE A 62 -1.06 -4.46 6.27
CA PHE A 62 -1.62 -3.82 5.08
C PHE A 62 -0.55 -3.45 4.05
N THR A 63 0.66 -3.10 4.49
CA THR A 63 1.79 -2.86 3.58
C THR A 63 2.18 -4.14 2.84
N ILE A 64 2.25 -5.27 3.53
CA ILE A 64 2.53 -6.58 2.90
C ILE A 64 1.44 -6.92 1.87
N MET A 65 0.17 -6.77 2.26
CA MET A 65 -0.98 -7.05 1.39
C MET A 65 -0.98 -6.18 0.12
N HIS A 66 -0.77 -4.86 0.25
CA HIS A 66 -0.69 -3.95 -0.90
C HIS A 66 0.45 -4.32 -1.85
N ASN A 67 1.62 -4.68 -1.29
CA ASN A 67 2.76 -5.09 -2.10
C ASN A 67 2.48 -6.38 -2.90
N ILE A 68 1.77 -7.34 -2.31
CA ILE A 68 1.34 -8.56 -3.01
C ILE A 68 0.39 -8.20 -4.16
N PHE A 69 -0.65 -7.40 -3.88
CA PHE A 69 -1.61 -6.97 -4.89
C PHE A 69 -0.93 -6.28 -6.09
N VAL A 70 -0.07 -5.30 -5.82
CA VAL A 70 0.69 -4.57 -6.85
C VAL A 70 1.56 -5.52 -7.68
N ASN A 71 2.22 -6.49 -7.03
CA ASN A 71 3.06 -7.46 -7.73
C ASN A 71 2.24 -8.39 -8.64
N ASN A 72 1.12 -8.90 -8.15
CA ASN A 72 0.21 -9.76 -8.89
C ASN A 72 -0.39 -9.02 -10.09
N TYR A 73 -0.86 -7.78 -9.88
CA TYR A 73 -1.36 -6.92 -10.96
C TYR A 73 -0.31 -6.68 -12.06
N ARG A 74 0.93 -6.38 -11.67
CA ARG A 74 2.03 -6.19 -12.63
C ARG A 74 2.39 -7.47 -13.38
N GLN A 75 2.29 -8.62 -12.72
CA GLN A 75 2.53 -9.91 -13.35
C GLN A 75 1.42 -10.22 -14.35
N ALA A 76 0.16 -9.96 -14.00
CA ALA A 76 -0.96 -10.06 -14.92
C ALA A 76 -0.76 -9.17 -16.16
N LEU A 77 -0.40 -7.90 -16.00
CA LEU A 77 -0.11 -7.00 -17.12
C LEU A 77 1.02 -7.48 -18.03
N ARG A 78 2.12 -8.01 -17.46
CA ARG A 78 3.21 -8.60 -18.27
C ARG A 78 2.74 -9.84 -19.04
N ASN A 79 1.87 -10.64 -18.43
CA ASN A 79 1.32 -11.85 -19.04
C ASN A 79 0.21 -11.53 -20.06
N GLN A 80 -0.46 -10.38 -19.95
CA GLN A 80 -1.54 -9.88 -20.82
C GLN A 80 -1.04 -8.99 -21.97
N THR A 81 0.20 -9.16 -22.45
CA THR A 81 0.75 -8.36 -23.58
C THR A 81 0.06 -8.65 -24.95
N ILE A 82 -1.18 -9.16 -24.96
CA ILE A 82 -2.08 -9.20 -26.12
C ILE A 82 -3.49 -8.85 -25.60
N VAL A 83 -3.98 -7.66 -25.96
CA VAL A 83 -5.34 -7.12 -25.71
C VAL A 83 -5.63 -6.69 -24.26
N ASP A 84 -5.34 -5.43 -23.95
CA ASP A 84 -6.37 -4.38 -23.80
C ASP A 84 -5.72 -3.09 -23.24
N GLN A 85 -5.82 -1.99 -23.98
CA GLN A 85 -5.35 -0.66 -23.57
C GLN A 85 -6.49 0.12 -22.92
N THR A 86 -7.20 -0.51 -21.98
CA THR A 86 -8.07 0.27 -21.13
C THR A 86 -7.18 0.96 -20.09
N GLU A 87 -6.96 2.27 -20.26
CA GLU A 87 -6.50 3.17 -19.20
C GLU A 87 -7.52 3.09 -18.06
N ASN A 88 -7.39 2.06 -17.23
CA ASN A 88 -8.44 1.72 -16.30
C ASN A 88 -8.29 2.56 -15.02
N LEU A 89 -9.28 3.43 -14.87
CA LEU A 89 -9.68 4.39 -13.83
C LEU A 89 -9.64 3.89 -12.38
N TYR A 90 -8.58 3.20 -12.00
CA TYR A 90 -8.40 2.66 -10.65
C TYR A 90 -8.25 3.79 -9.61
N TRP A 91 -7.74 4.94 -10.03
CA TRP A 91 -7.53 6.12 -9.18
C TRP A 91 -8.80 6.93 -8.91
N ILE A 92 -9.83 6.83 -9.76
CA ILE A 92 -11.10 7.57 -9.58
C ILE A 92 -12.07 6.82 -8.64
N ASN A 93 -12.04 5.49 -8.64
CA ASN A 93 -12.95 4.71 -7.79
C ASN A 93 -12.52 4.61 -6.32
N LEU A 94 -11.23 4.76 -5.99
CA LEU A 94 -10.77 4.84 -4.59
C LEU A 94 -11.22 6.16 -3.92
N ALA A 95 -11.37 7.23 -4.71
CA ALA A 95 -11.87 8.52 -4.26
C ALA A 95 -13.41 8.58 -4.13
N GLN A 96 -14.14 7.72 -4.83
CA GLN A 96 -15.62 7.73 -4.86
C GLN A 96 -16.29 6.69 -3.95
N ASN A 97 -15.59 5.63 -3.51
CA ASN A 97 -16.20 4.57 -2.71
C ASN A 97 -15.61 4.48 -1.29
N SER A 98 -15.30 5.63 -0.68
CA SER A 98 -14.89 5.76 0.73
C SER A 98 -16.07 5.57 1.70
N ALA A 99 -16.92 4.58 1.46
CA ALA A 99 -17.89 4.08 2.41
C ALA A 99 -17.35 2.78 3.02
N SER A 100 -16.65 2.88 4.14
CA SER A 100 -16.58 1.80 5.14
C SER A 100 -16.51 2.43 6.52
N ASP A 101 -17.59 2.24 7.28
CA ASP A 101 -17.75 1.97 8.71
C ASP A 101 -16.89 2.64 9.80
N SER A 102 -16.00 3.56 9.47
CA SER A 102 -15.54 4.57 10.41
C SER A 102 -15.24 5.87 9.67
N PRO A 103 -15.87 7.01 10.04
CA PRO A 103 -15.59 8.32 9.48
C PRO A 103 -14.11 8.73 9.54
N GLU A 104 -13.35 8.13 10.46
CA GLU A 104 -11.94 8.43 10.76
C GLU A 104 -10.96 7.95 9.69
N ASP A 105 -11.19 6.77 9.09
CA ASP A 105 -10.28 6.19 8.09
C ASP A 105 -10.42 6.91 6.73
N ALA A 106 -11.63 7.31 6.35
CA ALA A 106 -11.87 8.09 5.12
C ALA A 106 -11.32 9.53 5.24
N TYR A 107 -11.41 10.12 6.44
CA TYR A 107 -10.80 11.42 6.75
C TYR A 107 -9.27 11.38 6.56
N SER A 108 -8.64 10.32 7.08
CA SER A 108 -7.19 10.13 7.04
C SER A 108 -6.63 10.11 5.61
N TYR A 109 -7.32 9.47 4.65
CA TYR A 109 -6.82 9.43 3.26
C TYR A 109 -6.98 10.75 2.51
N ILE A 110 -8.13 11.42 2.66
CA ILE A 110 -8.34 12.75 2.06
C ILE A 110 -7.31 13.73 2.61
N GLU A 111 -6.98 13.63 3.89
CA GLU A 111 -5.98 14.44 4.56
C GLU A 111 -4.55 14.14 4.06
N ILE A 112 -4.18 12.86 3.90
CA ILE A 112 -2.91 12.46 3.26
C ILE A 112 -2.80 13.05 1.85
N TYR A 113 -3.84 12.97 1.02
CA TYR A 113 -3.81 13.53 -0.34
C TYR A 113 -3.74 15.06 -0.35
N LYS A 114 -4.44 15.74 0.57
CA LYS A 114 -4.32 17.19 0.76
C LYS A 114 -2.89 17.58 1.12
N VAL A 115 -2.28 16.88 2.08
CA VAL A 115 -0.90 17.12 2.50
C VAL A 115 0.08 16.85 1.36
N LEU A 116 -0.09 15.75 0.61
CA LEU A 116 0.75 15.45 -0.55
C LEU A 116 0.66 16.52 -1.65
N ASN A 117 -0.49 17.16 -1.82
CA ASN A 117 -0.65 18.28 -2.75
C ASN A 117 0.07 19.55 -2.32
N THR A 118 0.48 19.68 -1.05
CA THR A 118 1.33 20.78 -0.59
C THR A 118 2.81 20.56 -0.91
N PHE A 119 3.21 19.35 -1.34
CA PHE A 119 4.60 19.04 -1.62
C PHE A 119 4.98 19.51 -3.02
N ASN A 120 6.21 20.02 -3.18
CA ASN A 120 6.76 20.30 -4.51
C ASN A 120 6.71 19.04 -5.40
N GLU A 121 6.47 19.24 -6.69
CA GLU A 121 6.32 18.15 -7.66
C GLU A 121 7.51 17.19 -7.67
N GLU A 122 8.71 17.72 -7.42
CA GLU A 122 9.94 16.93 -7.31
C GLU A 122 9.86 15.80 -6.27
N HIS A 123 9.08 15.98 -5.21
CA HIS A 123 8.89 15.00 -4.14
C HIS A 123 7.55 14.28 -4.29
N ARG A 124 6.49 15.01 -4.67
CA ARG A 124 5.14 14.49 -4.85
C ARG A 124 5.10 13.41 -5.95
N VAL A 125 5.62 13.71 -7.14
CA VAL A 125 5.55 12.81 -8.30
C VAL A 125 6.22 11.45 -8.04
N PRO A 126 7.50 11.37 -7.62
CA PRO A 126 8.12 10.07 -7.37
C PRO A 126 7.48 9.33 -6.19
N PHE A 127 6.99 10.05 -5.18
CA PHE A 127 6.29 9.44 -4.05
C PHE A 127 4.94 8.84 -4.48
N THR A 128 4.13 9.57 -5.25
CA THR A 128 2.88 9.07 -5.80
C THR A 128 3.13 7.87 -6.71
N MET A 129 4.12 7.93 -7.61
CA MET A 129 4.48 6.77 -8.44
C MET A 129 4.91 5.56 -7.59
N HIS A 130 5.64 5.78 -6.50
CA HIS A 130 6.00 4.70 -5.60
C HIS A 130 4.77 4.09 -4.90
N LEU A 131 3.80 4.91 -4.47
CA LEU A 131 2.52 4.44 -3.93
C LEU A 131 1.69 3.67 -4.98
N SER A 132 1.75 4.08 -6.24
CA SER A 132 1.22 3.36 -7.41
C SER A 132 1.96 2.06 -7.72
N GLY A 133 2.98 1.71 -6.94
CA GLY A 133 3.68 0.43 -7.03
C GLY A 133 4.92 0.45 -7.92
N TYR A 134 5.31 1.59 -8.49
CA TYR A 134 6.54 1.68 -9.29
C TYR A 134 7.79 1.35 -8.46
N LYS A 135 8.65 0.49 -9.02
CA LYS A 135 9.97 0.22 -8.46
C LYS A 135 10.83 1.47 -8.60
N TYR A 136 11.75 1.68 -7.66
CA TYR A 136 12.67 2.81 -7.68
C TYR A 136 13.38 2.99 -9.03
N GLU A 137 13.78 1.88 -9.68
CA GLU A 137 14.42 1.89 -11.00
C GLU A 137 13.49 2.31 -12.14
N GLU A 138 12.21 1.95 -12.08
CA GLU A 138 11.21 2.32 -13.08
C GLU A 138 10.90 3.82 -12.99
N ILE A 139 10.80 4.33 -11.76
CA ILE A 139 10.61 5.77 -11.50
C ILE A 139 11.84 6.55 -11.98
N ALA A 140 13.04 6.08 -11.65
CA ALA A 140 14.30 6.68 -12.10
C ALA A 140 14.38 6.78 -13.62
N LYS A 141 14.02 5.70 -14.33
CA LYS A 141 13.95 5.69 -15.80
C LYS A 141 12.88 6.65 -16.33
N LYS A 142 11.66 6.61 -15.79
CA LYS A 142 10.52 7.42 -16.27
C LYS A 142 10.71 8.92 -16.01
N MET A 143 11.40 9.29 -14.93
CA MET A 143 11.73 10.67 -14.60
C MET A 143 13.08 11.13 -15.16
N ASN A 144 13.85 10.24 -15.79
CA ASN A 144 15.22 10.48 -16.24
C ASN A 144 16.14 11.04 -15.12
N LEU A 145 16.08 10.43 -13.93
CA LEU A 145 16.83 10.84 -12.75
C LEU A 145 17.63 9.66 -12.16
N PRO A 146 18.76 9.92 -11.47
CA PRO A 146 19.51 8.88 -10.79
C PRO A 146 18.68 8.15 -9.72
N LEU A 147 18.92 6.84 -9.56
CA LEU A 147 18.23 6.00 -8.57
C LEU A 147 18.39 6.54 -7.14
N GLY A 148 19.57 7.07 -6.80
CA GLY A 148 19.83 7.70 -5.50
C GLY A 148 18.94 8.92 -5.25
N THR A 149 18.70 9.73 -6.27
CA THR A 149 17.83 10.92 -6.22
C THR A 149 16.38 10.53 -5.98
N ILE A 150 15.89 9.47 -6.64
CA ILE A 150 14.53 8.96 -6.42
C ILE A 150 14.37 8.40 -5.00
N LYS A 151 15.31 7.58 -4.51
CA LYS A 151 15.30 7.05 -3.14
C LYS A 151 15.26 8.18 -2.11
N SER A 152 16.09 9.21 -2.31
CA SER A 152 16.17 10.39 -1.46
C SER A 152 14.87 11.19 -1.46
N ARG A 153 14.31 11.50 -2.64
CA ARG A 153 13.04 12.25 -2.78
C ARG A 153 11.86 11.53 -2.14
N ILE A 154 11.75 10.21 -2.32
CA ILE A 154 10.71 9.39 -1.68
C ILE A 154 10.89 9.34 -0.16
N PHE A 155 12.13 9.22 0.32
CA PHE A 155 12.44 9.23 1.75
C PHE A 155 12.04 10.57 2.41
N PHE A 156 12.41 11.70 1.78
CA PHE A 156 12.04 13.02 2.30
C PHE A 156 10.54 13.27 2.25
N ALA A 157 9.85 12.86 1.18
CA ALA A 157 8.40 12.92 1.11
C ALA A 157 7.75 12.12 2.25
N ARG A 158 8.23 10.90 2.52
CA ARG A 158 7.73 10.08 3.64
C ARG A 158 7.97 10.74 4.99
N LYS A 159 9.17 11.28 5.23
CA LYS A 159 9.52 11.93 6.49
C LYS A 159 8.66 13.17 6.74
N ARG A 160 8.49 14.00 5.71
CA ARG A 160 7.63 15.20 5.78
C ARG A 160 6.18 14.85 6.03
N LEU A 161 5.69 13.78 5.38
CA LEU A 161 4.33 13.29 5.62
C LEU A 161 4.17 12.79 7.07
N GLN A 162 5.16 12.08 7.61
CA GLN A 162 5.17 11.64 9.02
C GLN A 162 5.20 12.81 10.02
N GLU A 163 5.93 13.90 9.71
CA GLU A 163 5.98 15.09 10.56
C GLU A 163 4.65 15.86 10.57
N LEU A 164 3.97 15.95 9.43
CA LEU A 164 2.69 16.66 9.32
C LEU A 164 1.51 15.86 9.90
N LEU A 165 1.65 14.54 9.97
CA LEU A 165 0.65 13.64 10.55
C LEU A 165 0.99 13.24 12.00
N LYS A 166 2.02 13.84 12.62
CA LYS A 166 2.41 13.56 14.02
C LYS A 166 1.49 14.24 15.04
N ASP A 167 0.79 15.29 14.61
CA ASP A 167 -0.13 16.08 15.45
C ASP A 167 -1.57 15.53 15.44
N TYR A 168 -1.77 14.32 14.88
CA TYR A 168 -3.03 13.58 14.85
C TYR A 168 -2.92 12.22 15.52
#